data_AF-A0A7C5BF45-F1
#
_entry.id   AF-A0A7C5BF45-F1
#
_cell.length_a   1.000
_cell.length_b   1.000
_cell.length_c   1.000
_cell.angle_alpha   90.00
_cell.angle_beta   90.00
_cell.angle_gamma   90.00
#
_symmetry.space_group_name_H-M   'P 1'
#
loop_
_entity.id
_entity.type
_entity.pdbx_description
1 polymer ?
#
loop_
_entity_poly.entity_id
_entity_poly.type
_entity_poly.pdbx_seq_one_letter_code
_entity_poly.pdbx_strand_id
1 'polypeptide(L)'
;MYRKFGKRAFDIVASLIGLLLLSPLLIIIALWVKLSSKGPVFFTQKRVGRDFKEFNLYKFRSMVVGADSQGPGVTSSDDNR
;
A
#
# COMPACT_ATOMS: atom_id res chain seq x y z
N MET A 1 15.57 17.91 18.89
CA MET A 1 15.21 16.71 19.67
C MET A 1 13.76 16.22 19.41
N TYR A 2 12.78 17.12 19.22
CA TYR A 2 11.37 16.78 18.91
C TYR A 2 11.11 16.02 17.57
N ARG A 3 12.00 16.19 16.57
CA ARG A 3 11.81 15.63 15.21
C ARG A 3 11.94 14.11 15.07
N LYS A 4 12.56 13.40 16.02
CA LYS A 4 12.86 11.95 15.87
C LYS A 4 12.05 11.04 16.79
N PHE A 5 11.94 11.34 18.09
CA PHE A 5 11.21 10.47 19.04
C PHE A 5 9.71 10.80 19.12
N GLY A 6 9.35 12.07 19.33
CA GLY A 6 7.95 12.48 19.43
C GLY A 6 7.14 12.19 18.17
N LYS A 7 7.72 12.46 17.00
CA LYS A 7 7.08 12.15 15.70
C LYS A 7 6.77 10.66 15.55
N ARG A 8 7.70 9.77 15.92
CA ARG A 8 7.49 8.33 15.75
C ARG A 8 6.41 7.79 16.69
N ALA A 9 6.40 8.25 17.94
CA ALA A 9 5.36 7.89 18.89
C ALA A 9 3.98 8.38 18.40
N PHE A 10 3.91 9.63 17.95
CA PHE A 10 2.69 10.19 17.37
C PHE A 10 2.21 9.41 16.14
N ASP A 11 3.11 9.12 15.18
CA ASP A 11 2.77 8.36 13.97
C ASP A 11 2.18 6.97 14.33
N ILE A 12 2.73 6.28 15.34
CA ILE A 12 2.24 4.96 15.79
C ILE A 12 0.88 5.09 16.47
N VAL A 13 0.72 6.02 17.41
CA VAL A 13 -0.53 6.19 18.17
C VAL A 13 -1.66 6.65 17.24
N ALA A 14 -1.41 7.65 16.40
CA ALA A 14 -2.39 8.17 15.46
C ALA A 14 -2.80 7.11 14.41
N SER A 15 -1.84 6.34 13.89
CA SER A 15 -2.17 5.26 12.94
C SER A 15 -2.94 4.12 13.58
N LEU A 16 -2.63 3.74 14.83
CA LEU A 16 -3.37 2.70 15.55
C LEU A 16 -4.82 3.12 15.81
N ILE A 17 -5.04 4.35 16.25
CA ILE A 17 -6.38 4.92 16.45
C ILE A 17 -7.14 4.96 15.12
N GLY A 18 -6.51 5.47 14.06
CA GLY A 18 -7.10 5.50 12.73
C GLY A 18 -7.46 4.09 12.23
N LEU A 19 -6.61 3.10 12.46
CA LEU A 19 -6.86 1.71 12.06
C LEU A 19 -8.03 1.09 12.83
N LEU A 20 -8.14 1.35 14.14
CA LEU A 20 -9.26 0.87 14.95
C LEU A 20 -10.58 1.49 14.51
N LEU A 21 -10.62 2.81 14.34
CA LEU A 21 -11.83 3.53 13.92
C LEU A 21 -12.27 3.16 12.51
N LEU A 22 -11.33 2.96 11.59
CA LEU A 22 -11.62 2.59 10.21
C LEU A 22 -11.73 1.07 9.99
N SER A 23 -11.41 0.24 10.99
CA SER A 23 -11.43 -1.22 10.88
C SER A 23 -12.75 -1.80 10.30
N PRO A 24 -13.97 -1.39 10.71
CA PRO A 24 -15.18 -1.92 10.11
C PRO A 24 -15.29 -1.62 8.62
N LEU A 25 -14.93 -0.39 8.20
CA LEU A 25 -14.93 0.01 6.79
C LEU A 25 -13.88 -0.77 5.98
N LEU A 26 -12.67 -0.93 6.53
CA LEU A 26 -11.57 -1.65 5.89
C LEU A 26 -11.93 -3.14 5.69
N ILE A 27 -12.66 -3.75 6.63
CA ILE A 27 -13.16 -5.13 6.51
C ILE A 27 -14.20 -5.24 5.39
N ILE A 28 -15.14 -4.29 5.29
CA ILE A 28 -16.14 -4.27 4.22
C ILE A 28 -15.45 -4.19 2.84
N ILE A 29 -14.47 -3.29 2.71
CA ILE A 29 -13.68 -3.15 1.48
C ILE A 29 -12.90 -4.45 1.19
N ALA A 30 -12.30 -5.06 2.21
CA ALA A 30 -11.56 -6.32 2.07
C ALA A 30 -12.45 -7.45 1.52
N LEU A 31 -13.68 -7.57 2.03
CA LEU A 31 -14.67 -8.53 1.54
C LEU A 31 -15.06 -8.22 0.10
N TRP A 32 -15.34 -6.95 -0.22
CA TRP A 32 -15.74 -6.54 -1.57
C TRP A 32 -14.65 -6.85 -2.61
N VAL A 33 -13.39 -6.57 -2.28
CA VAL A 33 -12.24 -6.90 -3.13
C VAL A 33 -12.12 -8.42 -3.34
N LYS A 34 -12.31 -9.21 -2.29
CA LYS A 34 -12.23 -10.68 -2.35
C LYS A 34 -13.37 -11.29 -3.18
N LEU A 35 -14.54 -10.65 -3.20
CA LEU A 35 -15.69 -11.07 -4.00
C LEU A 35 -15.55 -10.65 -5.47
N SER A 36 -14.87 -9.54 -5.76
CA SER A 36 -14.73 -9.03 -7.13
C SER A 36 -13.79 -9.88 -8.01
N SER A 37 -12.74 -10.49 -7.45
CA SER A 37 -11.84 -11.37 -8.19
C SER A 37 -11.14 -12.39 -7.31
N LYS A 38 -10.78 -13.56 -7.87
CA LYS A 38 -9.97 -14.56 -7.16
C LYS A 38 -8.56 -14.00 -6.92
N GLY A 39 -8.17 -13.85 -5.65
CA GLY A 39 -6.82 -13.44 -5.30
C GLY A 39 -6.68 -12.83 -3.89
N PRO A 40 -5.47 -12.36 -3.52
CA PRO A 40 -5.23 -11.70 -2.25
C PRO A 40 -5.91 -10.33 -2.19
N VAL A 41 -6.45 -9.94 -1.03
CA VAL A 41 -7.10 -8.62 -0.83
C VAL A 41 -6.14 -7.45 -1.05
N PHE A 42 -4.90 -7.60 -0.57
CA PHE A 42 -3.89 -6.56 -0.70
C PHE A 42 -3.00 -6.81 -1.92
N PHE A 43 -2.65 -5.72 -2.59
CA PHE A 43 -1.55 -5.65 -3.54
C PHE A 43 -0.34 -5.05 -2.83
N THR A 44 0.83 -5.66 -3.04
CA THR A 44 2.08 -5.25 -2.40
C THR A 44 3.03 -4.70 -3.46
N GLN A 45 3.54 -3.48 -3.24
CA GLN A 45 4.52 -2.85 -4.12
C GLN A 45 5.79 -2.49 -3.34
N LYS A 46 6.96 -2.85 -3.85
CA LYS A 46 8.23 -2.39 -3.29
C LYS A 46 8.43 -0.90 -3.56
N ARG A 47 8.83 -0.15 -2.53
CA ARG A 47 9.20 1.27 -2.65
C ARG A 47 10.46 1.55 -1.84
N VAL A 48 11.28 2.47 -2.32
CA VAL A 48 12.45 2.96 -1.59
C VAL A 48 11.96 3.87 -0.46
N GLY A 49 12.31 3.52 0.78
CA GLY A 49 11.93 4.24 1.98
C GLY A 49 13.07 5.05 2.58
N ARG A 50 12.99 5.26 3.89
CA ARG A 50 13.99 6.01 4.65
C ARG A 50 15.35 5.31 4.59
N ASP A 51 16.41 6.10 4.46
CA ASP A 51 17.81 5.63 4.40
C ASP A 51 18.03 4.61 3.27
N PHE A 52 17.34 4.79 2.13
CA PHE A 52 17.36 3.91 0.95
C PHE A 52 16.94 2.46 1.21
N LYS A 53 16.31 2.18 2.35
CA LYS A 53 15.80 0.84 2.66
C LYS A 53 14.47 0.61 1.94
N GLU A 54 14.41 -0.44 1.14
CA GLU A 54 13.15 -0.88 0.54
C GLU A 54 12.12 -1.24 1.61
N PHE A 55 10.86 -0.94 1.34
CA PHE A 55 9.73 -1.42 2.13
C PHE A 55 8.56 -1.82 1.23
N ASN A 56 7.71 -2.69 1.76
CA ASN A 56 6.51 -3.14 1.11
C ASN A 56 5.36 -2.17 1.41
N LEU A 57 4.84 -1.54 0.36
CA LEU A 57 3.63 -0.71 0.42
C LEU A 57 2.41 -1.59 0.15
N TYR A 58 1.52 -1.67 1.14
CA TYR A 58 0.26 -2.39 1.04
C TYR A 58 -0.86 -1.45 0.62
N LYS A 59 -1.64 -1.84 -0.39
CA LYS A 59 -2.89 -1.17 -0.80
C LYS A 59 -3.97 -2.19 -1.13
N PHE A 60 -5.24 -1.82 -1.02
CA PHE A 60 -6.32 -2.68 -1.51
C PHE A 60 -6.16 -2.91 -3.01
N ARG A 61 -6.42 -4.14 -3.44
CA ARG A 61 -6.40 -4.49 -4.86
C ARG A 61 -7.59 -3.84 -5.56
N SER A 62 -7.31 -2.99 -6.54
CA SER A 62 -8.32 -2.44 -7.45
C SER A 62 -8.26 -3.06 -8.86
N MET A 63 -7.12 -3.68 -9.23
CA MET A 63 -6.90 -4.29 -10.53
C MET A 63 -6.86 -5.82 -10.43
N VAL A 64 -7.15 -6.51 -11.54
CA VAL A 64 -7.05 -7.97 -11.62
C VAL A 64 -5.65 -8.48 -11.28
N VAL A 65 -5.55 -9.72 -10.78
CA VAL A 65 -4.26 -10.36 -10.50
C VAL A 65 -3.44 -10.44 -11.79
N GLY A 66 -2.19 -9.97 -11.76
CA GLY A 66 -1.33 -9.95 -12.94
C GLY A 66 -1.51 -8.74 -13.87
N ALA A 67 -2.28 -7.73 -13.49
CA ALA A 67 -2.38 -6.49 -14.26
C ALA A 67 -1.03 -5.75 -14.35
N ASP A 68 -0.20 -5.81 -13.32
CA ASP A 68 1.15 -5.20 -13.30
C ASP A 68 2.09 -5.83 -14.34
N SER A 69 1.88 -7.11 -14.67
CA SER A 69 2.62 -7.82 -15.73
C SER A 69 2.04 -7.62 -17.14
N GLN A 70 0.87 -6.97 -17.28
CA GLN A 70 0.16 -6.80 -18.56
C GLN A 70 -0.06 -5.33 -18.96
N GLY A 71 0.15 -4.37 -18.05
CA GLY A 71 0.14 -2.95 -18.37
C GLY A 71 1.43 -2.53 -19.09
N PRO A 72 1.40 -1.45 -19.90
CA PRO A 72 2.63 -0.90 -20.44
C PRO A 72 3.54 -0.59 -19.26
N GLY A 73 4.73 -1.20 -19.23
CA GLY A 73 5.74 -0.86 -18.26
C GLY A 73 5.82 0.66 -18.21
N VAL A 74 5.67 1.24 -17.01
CA VAL A 74 5.59 2.70 -16.80
C VAL A 74 6.86 3.42 -17.31
N THR A 75 7.86 2.65 -17.73
CA THR A 75 8.90 3.02 -18.67
C THR A 75 8.90 2.03 -19.84
N SER A 76 8.50 2.44 -21.04
CA SER A 76 9.04 1.81 -22.24
C SER A 76 10.55 2.00 -22.19
N SER A 77 11.32 0.93 -22.34
CA SER A 77 12.81 0.94 -22.32
C SER A 77 13.46 1.86 -23.36
N ASP A 78 12.65 2.59 -24.14
CA ASP A 78 13.00 3.35 -25.34
C ASP A 78 12.37 4.77 -25.29
N ASP A 79 12.19 5.34 -24.09
CA ASP A 79 11.81 6.77 -23.97
C ASP A 79 13.09 7.62 -24.11
N ASN A 80 13.30 8.16 -25.32
CA ASN A 80 14.42 9.03 -25.66
C ASN A 80 14.18 10.46 -25.14
N ARG A 81 14.10 10.60 -23.81
CA ARG A 81 14.05 11.87 -23.10
C ARG A 81 15.16 11.98 -22.07
#